data_AF-A0A2K6AMF9-F1
#
_entry.id   AF-A0A2K6AMF9-F1
#
_cell.length_a   1.000
_cell.length_b   1.000
_cell.length_c   1.000
_cell.angle_alpha   90.00
_cell.angle_beta   90.00
_cell.angle_gamma   90.00
#
_symmetry.space_group_name_H-M   'P 1'
#
loop_
_entity.id
_entity.type
_entity.pdbx_description
1 polymer ?
#
loop_
_entity_poly.entity_id
_entity_poly.type
_entity_poly.pdbx_seq_one_letter_code
_entity_poly.pdbx_strand_id
1 'polypeptide(L)' 'MSSHETFRIKQFLAKKQKQNRPIPQWIQMKTGNKVRYDSKRRHWRRTKLGLSGIAREMAHILLLSEGHNHVTISS' A
#
# COMPACT_ATOMS: atom_id res chain seq x y z
N MET A 1 -11.84 -12.70 -10.84
CA MET A 1 -12.15 -11.44 -10.13
C MET A 1 -11.40 -11.43 -8.81
N SER A 2 -10.80 -10.29 -8.43
CA SER A 2 -10.26 -10.14 -7.08
C SER A 2 -11.41 -10.00 -6.06
N SER A 3 -11.14 -10.28 -4.79
CA SER A 3 -12.04 -10.00 -3.68
C SER A 3 -12.46 -8.52 -3.62
N HIS A 4 -13.55 -8.24 -2.92
CA HIS A 4 -14.00 -6.88 -2.60
C HIS A 4 -13.04 -6.24 -1.60
N GLU A 5 -12.03 -5.55 -2.11
CA GLU A 5 -11.06 -4.79 -1.32
C GLU A 5 -11.50 -3.33 -1.11
N THR A 6 -11.14 -2.76 0.04
CA THR A 6 -11.35 -1.32 0.32
C THR A 6 -10.50 -0.45 -0.60
N PHE A 7 -10.92 0.80 -0.80
CA PHE A 7 -10.20 1.74 -1.68
C PHE A 7 -8.75 2.00 -1.25
N ARG A 8 -8.50 2.09 0.07
CA ARG A 8 -7.14 2.29 0.61
C ARG A 8 -6.22 1.10 0.31
N ILE A 9 -6.73 -0.14 0.41
CA ILE A 9 -5.97 -1.34 0.05
C ILE A 9 -5.66 -1.32 -1.46
N LYS A 10 -6.65 -0.99 -2.30
CA LYS A 10 -6.45 -0.87 -3.75
C LYS A 10 -5.37 0.16 -4.11
N GLN A 11 -5.38 1.34 -3.47
CA GLN A 11 -4.33 2.34 -3.66
C GLN A 11 -2.96 1.84 -3.22
N PHE A 12 -2.86 1.16 -2.08
CA PHE A 12 -1.61 0.58 -1.61
C PHE A 12 -1.05 -0.45 -2.60
N LEU A 13 -1.89 -1.37 -3.08
CA LEU A 13 -1.51 -2.38 -4.06
C LEU A 13 -1.03 -1.73 -5.37
N ALA A 14 -1.76 -0.74 -5.87
CA ALA A 14 -1.38 0.03 -7.06
C ALA A 14 -0.02 0.73 -6.89
N LYS A 15 0.23 1.35 -5.72
CA LYS A 15 1.51 1.99 -5.41
C LYS A 15 2.64 0.97 -5.38
N LYS A 16 2.44 -0.19 -4.75
CA LYS A 16 3.46 -1.26 -4.69
C LYS A 16 3.74 -1.87 -6.06
N GLN A 17 2.75 -1.96 -6.94
CA GLN A 17 2.94 -2.36 -8.33
C GLN A 17 3.79 -1.33 -9.09
N LYS A 18 3.47 -0.03 -8.97
CA LYS A 18 4.21 1.06 -9.63
C LYS A 18 5.68 1.18 -9.16
N GLN A 19 5.94 0.88 -7.89
CA GLN A 19 7.29 0.88 -7.32
C GLN A 19 8.17 -0.27 -7.84
N ASN A 20 7.57 -1.39 -8.24
CA ASN A 20 8.31 -2.60 -8.61
C ASN A 20 8.82 -2.59 -10.06
N ARG A 21 9.54 -1.55 -10.45
CA ARG A 21 10.03 -1.30 -11.82
C ARG A 21 11.56 -1.20 -11.86
N PRO A 22 12.22 -1.53 -12.98
CA PRO A 22 13.67 -1.36 -13.09
C PRO A 22 14.06 0.12 -13.08
N ILE A 23 15.33 0.39 -12.75
CA ILE A 23 15.88 1.75 -12.77
C ILE A 23 15.92 2.26 -14.23
N PRO A 24 15.44 3.48 -14.50
CA PRO A 24 15.58 4.11 -15.81
C PRO A 24 17.04 4.30 -16.23
N GLN A 25 17.33 4.05 -17.51
CA GLN A 25 18.69 4.09 -18.07
C GLN A 25 19.39 5.45 -17.87
N TRP A 26 18.69 6.56 -18.06
CA TRP A 26 19.27 7.91 -17.90
C TRP A 26 19.75 8.20 -16.47
N ILE A 27 19.22 7.50 -15.46
CA ILE A 27 19.72 7.59 -14.08
C ILE A 27 21.09 6.91 -13.97
N GLN A 28 21.26 5.77 -14.63
CA GLN A 28 22.55 5.06 -14.66
C GLN A 28 23.64 5.88 -15.36
N MET A 29 23.26 6.69 -16.36
CA MET A 29 24.18 7.55 -17.11
C MET A 29 24.63 8.80 -16.35
N LYS A 30 24.08 9.10 -15.17
CA LYS A 30 24.50 10.26 -14.37
C LYS A 30 25.91 10.08 -13.81
N THR A 31 26.77 11.07 -14.03
CA THR A 31 28.14 11.10 -13.49
C THR A 31 28.14 11.02 -11.96
N GLY A 32 29.04 10.21 -11.40
CA GLY A 32 29.16 10.01 -9.94
C GLY A 32 28.07 9.14 -9.31
N ASN A 33 27.15 8.57 -10.11
CA ASN A 33 26.10 7.70 -9.58
C ASN A 33 26.61 6.28 -9.28
N LYS A 34 26.42 5.82 -8.03
CA LYS A 34 26.77 4.46 -7.59
C LYS A 34 25.61 3.45 -7.75
N VAL A 35 24.40 3.92 -8.05
CA VAL A 35 23.19 3.08 -8.12
C VAL A 35 23.15 2.29 -9.44
N ARG A 36 23.20 0.96 -9.36
CA ARG A 36 23.17 0.04 -10.53
C ARG A 36 21.80 -0.60 -10.75
N TYR A 37 21.17 -1.08 -9.68
CA TYR A 37 19.90 -1.79 -9.69
C TYR A 37 19.00 -1.34 -8.53
N ASP A 38 17.69 -1.59 -8.63
CA ASP A 38 16.74 -1.28 -7.55
C ASP A 38 16.78 -2.41 -6.50
N SER A 39 17.39 -2.13 -5.36
CA SER A 39 17.52 -3.07 -4.25
C SER A 39 16.19 -3.39 -3.55
N LYS A 40 15.15 -2.57 -3.74
CA LYS A 40 13.83 -2.75 -3.13
C LYS A 40 12.85 -3.47 -4.05
N ARG A 41 13.29 -3.84 -5.26
CA ARG A 41 12.49 -4.61 -6.22
C ARG A 41 12.15 -5.98 -5.63
N ARG A 42 10.91 -6.43 -5.83
CA ARG A 42 10.35 -7.62 -5.19
C ARG A 42 9.74 -8.60 -6.20
N HIS A 43 9.98 -9.89 -6.02
CA HIS A 43 9.24 -10.94 -6.72
C HIS A 43 8.08 -11.48 -5.86
N TRP A 44 6.90 -11.64 -6.46
CA TRP A 44 5.66 -11.95 -5.74
C TRP A 44 5.61 -13.35 -5.12
N ARG A 45 6.37 -14.31 -5.67
CA ARG A 45 6.49 -15.66 -5.09
C ARG A 45 7.42 -15.69 -3.88
N ARG A 46 8.51 -14.92 -3.90
CA ARG A 46 9.56 -14.96 -2.86
C ARG A 46 9.20 -14.14 -1.61
N THR A 47 8.53 -13.00 -1.77
CA THR A 47 8.21 -12.11 -0.64
C THR A 47 6.78 -11.61 -0.78
N LYS A 48 5.98 -11.75 0.28
CA LYS A 48 4.56 -11.32 0.28
C LYS A 48 4.41 -9.85 0.69
N LEU A 49 3.30 -9.24 0.31
CA LEU A 49 2.92 -7.90 0.77
C LEU A 49 2.22 -8.06 2.12
N GLY A 50 2.80 -7.49 3.18
CA GLY A 50 2.16 -7.45 4.49
C GLY A 50 1.01 -6.43 4.48
N LEU A 51 -0.22 -6.91 4.26
CA LEU A 51 -1.44 -6.08 4.29
C LEU A 51 -1.99 -5.90 5.71
N SER A 52 -1.53 -6.71 6.68
CA SER A 52 -2.03 -6.76 8.05
C SER A 52 -1.76 -5.48 8.85
N GLY A 53 -0.62 -4.81 8.65
CA GLY A 53 -0.29 -3.57 9.35
C GLY A 53 -1.24 -2.42 9.00
N ILE A 54 -1.67 -2.35 7.73
CA ILE A 54 -2.60 -1.33 7.24
C ILE A 54 -4.02 -1.65 7.70
N ALA A 55 -4.42 -2.92 7.67
CA ALA A 55 -5.75 -3.33 8.12
C ALA A 55 -5.99 -3.02 9.61
N ARG A 56 -4.96 -3.14 10.46
CA ARG A 56 -5.06 -2.89 11.91
C ARG A 56 -5.24 -1.40 12.25
N GLU A 57 -4.53 -0.51 11.55
CA GLU A 57 -4.72 0.95 11.68
C GLU A 57 -6.09 1.40 11.17
N MET A 58 -6.60 0.76 10.12
CA MET A 58 -7.92 1.06 9.57
C MET A 58 -9.05 0.51 10.44
N ALA A 59 -8.87 -0.65 11.08
CA ALA A 59 -9.82 -1.22 12.03
C ALA A 59 -10.01 -0.30 13.24
N HIS A 60 -8.94 0.29 13.77
CA HIS A 60 -9.03 1.26 14.88
C HIS A 60 -9.84 2.52 14.50
N ILE A 61 -9.65 3.03 13.28
CA ILE A 61 -10.40 4.21 12.79
C ILE A 61 -11.88 3.87 12.52
N LEU A 62 -12.17 2.68 11.99
CA LEU A 62 -13.56 2.23 11.78
C LEU A 62 -14.28 1.93 13.11
N LEU A 63 -13.63 1.22 14.04
CA LEU A 63 -14.21 0.89 15.36
C LEU A 63 -14.48 2.14 16.22
N LEU A 64 -13.68 3.20 16.09
CA LEU A 64 -13.93 4.48 16.78
C LEU A 64 -15.03 5.32 16.11
N SER A 65 -15.32 5.10 14.82
CA SER A 65 -16.38 5.81 14.10
C SER A 65 -17.78 5.23 14.34
N GLU A 66 -17.88 3.97 14.79
CA GLU A 66 -19.16 3.29 15.07
C GLU A 66 -19.76 3.64 16.45
N GLY A 67 -19.00 4.32 17.32
CA GLY A 67 -19.43 4.69 18.69
C GLY A 67 -20.29 5.95 18.81
N HIS A 68 -20.68 6.62 17.71
CA HIS A 68 -21.35 7.93 17.75
C HIS A 68 -22.72 7.99 17.03
N ASN A 69 -23.37 6.85 16.76
CA ASN A 69 -24.65 6.81 16.03
C ASN A 69 -25.79 6.14 16.81
N HIS A 70 -25.88 6.37 18.13
CA HIS A 70 -27.02 5.86 18.91
C HIS A 70 -27.60 6.86 19.92
N VAL A 71 -27.70 8.15 19.58
CA VAL A 71 -28.46 9.13 20.37
C VAL A 71 -29.11 10.19 19.46
N THR A 72 -30.03 9.81 18.57
CA THR A 72 -31.02 10.76 17.99
C THR A 72 -32.14 10.00 17.26
N ILE A 73 -32.93 9.17 17.96
CA ILE A 73 -34.32 8.89 17.55
C ILE A 73 -35.15 8.84 18.83
N SER A 74 -35.56 10.01 19.31
CA SER A 74 -36.59 10.17 20.35
C SER A 74 -37.18 11.56 20.20
N SER A 75 -38.22 11.66 19.37
CA SER A 75 -39.40 12.56 19.47
C SER A 75 -40.33 12.21 18.32
#